data_AF-A0A969H7R4-F1
#
_entry.id   AF-A0A969H7R4-F1
#
_cell.length_a   1.000
_cell.length_b   1.000
_cell.length_c   1.000
_cell.angle_alpha   90.00
_cell.angle_beta   90.00
_cell.angle_gamma   90.00
#
_symmetry.space_group_name_H-M   'P 1'
#
loop_
_entity.id
_entity.type
_entity.pdbx_description
1 polymer ?
#
loop_
_entity_poly.entity_id
_entity_poly.type
_entity_poly.pdbx_seq_one_letter_code
_entity_poly.pdbx_strand_id
1 'polypeptide(L)'
;MPFRCLIASHLTPHVSRITPHASRVWPSLLIFIVPVALFYVPFLLNPNLESTGTYLENRIGGGSSPPFNNLAHFFYYEALKYNSAYYVVFFNGLLLWVAGWQGRKIAGERFYFYLIALLLIVSGAALWWLGQTQIAAWVLAGGTALFFGRVIFSPQTSLAQRVLWLWLAPPFWVYVFLVSRPGKHHYLFLGALALWVGWAVVQGWQRAVAAWPKLSQPAGRWLGVGLAGVALTVFAGHTVMLFLRSDLEYVLTYPDHKSIFYPTDAAYPYGTRIGFGYPFRLGWQLVGQLRRTGRLEGSWAGNDDGNAPIWYMLGAHSTPCYPHYVLQGEITYKGDDDYKVPFDPANFGYAPRYRIWGNNRLRLTVLEFQPFGAVEPIDLTEPVSFEPPVTSADFAPVMTAQPAPPPGGGLQPALGFGRGVGIKNNAPSEYLERAGQLSGRVALLGYDAAEGYAQPGGIVPVTLHWQAQSRLSLRYKVFVHLIAADGQNWGQADDFPVCGTSHANTWEAGQITLDRHLLKLPPDLPSGSYTLRVGMYEPELNLRLNYFDVAGNEQGNSLNVGTLNVKG
;
A
#
# COMPACT_ATOMS: atom_id res chain seq x y z
N MET A 1 -22.25 -25.01 46.89
CA MET A 1 -20.82 -24.66 46.69
C MET A 1 -20.73 -23.59 45.62
N PRO A 2 -20.20 -22.38 45.88
CA PRO A 2 -20.08 -21.38 44.83
C PRO A 2 -18.76 -21.62 44.06
N PHE A 3 -18.87 -21.68 42.74
CA PHE A 3 -17.76 -21.53 41.79
C PHE A 3 -17.06 -20.19 42.05
N ARG A 4 -16.09 -20.18 42.96
CA ARG A 4 -15.06 -19.15 42.99
C ARG A 4 -14.23 -19.36 41.73
N CYS A 5 -14.20 -18.33 40.89
CA CYS A 5 -13.33 -18.23 39.73
C CYS A 5 -11.90 -18.65 40.13
N LEU A 6 -11.49 -19.83 39.68
CA LEU A 6 -10.26 -20.55 40.09
C LEU A 6 -8.97 -19.79 39.78
N ILE A 7 -9.06 -18.67 39.06
CA ILE A 7 -7.89 -17.88 38.64
C ILE A 7 -7.62 -16.71 39.61
N ALA A 8 -8.61 -16.23 40.38
CA ALA A 8 -8.44 -15.02 41.20
C ALA A 8 -7.92 -15.28 42.62
N SER A 9 -8.24 -16.42 43.24
CA SER A 9 -7.92 -16.67 44.66
C SER A 9 -6.52 -17.26 44.92
N HIS A 10 -5.83 -17.78 43.90
CA HIS A 10 -4.47 -18.30 44.07
C HIS A 10 -3.35 -17.29 43.78
N LEU A 11 -3.68 -16.11 43.26
CA LEU A 11 -2.70 -15.05 42.99
C LEU A 11 -2.69 -13.93 44.04
N THR A 12 -3.49 -14.01 45.10
CA THR A 12 -3.66 -12.93 46.09
C THR A 12 -3.62 -13.43 47.54
N PRO A 13 -2.42 -13.79 48.04
CA PRO A 13 -1.99 -13.11 49.27
C PRO A 13 -0.54 -12.58 49.29
N HIS A 14 0.27 -12.78 48.24
CA HIS A 14 1.72 -12.45 48.33
C HIS A 14 2.16 -11.09 47.77
N VAL A 15 1.27 -10.28 47.22
CA VAL A 15 1.65 -8.97 46.63
C VAL A 15 1.98 -7.91 47.69
N SER A 16 1.65 -8.12 48.97
CA SER A 16 1.97 -7.20 50.07
C SER A 16 3.44 -7.23 50.53
N ARG A 17 4.30 -8.08 49.95
CA ARG A 17 5.74 -8.16 50.26
C ARG A 17 6.64 -8.20 49.02
N ILE A 18 6.34 -7.41 48.00
CA ILE A 18 7.36 -7.10 46.99
C ILE A 18 8.11 -5.87 47.47
N THR A 19 9.07 -6.06 48.38
CA THR A 19 10.14 -5.07 48.55
C THR A 19 10.98 -5.09 47.27
N PRO A 20 11.14 -3.96 46.56
CA PRO A 20 11.98 -3.90 45.38
C PRO A 20 13.44 -3.99 45.83
N HIS A 21 13.96 -5.21 45.98
CA HIS A 21 15.40 -5.40 46.04
C HIS A 21 15.96 -5.10 44.65
N ALA A 22 16.99 -4.25 44.58
CA ALA A 22 17.69 -3.90 43.35
C ALA A 22 18.12 -5.14 42.52
N SER A 23 18.33 -6.29 43.19
CA SER A 23 18.64 -7.58 42.57
C SER A 23 17.53 -8.19 41.71
N ARG A 24 16.26 -7.76 41.84
CA ARG A 24 15.13 -8.23 41.01
C ARG A 24 14.76 -7.29 39.86
N VAL A 25 15.26 -6.06 39.90
CA VAL A 25 14.99 -5.04 38.88
C VAL A 25 15.79 -5.32 37.61
N TRP A 26 17.05 -5.73 37.75
CA TRP A 26 17.94 -6.03 36.63
C TRP A 26 17.45 -7.17 35.74
N PRO A 27 17.05 -8.35 36.26
CA PRO A 27 16.50 -9.41 35.42
C PRO A 27 15.24 -8.97 34.65
N SER A 28 14.36 -8.20 35.29
CA SER A 28 13.13 -7.68 34.67
C SER A 28 13.43 -6.65 33.58
N LEU A 29 14.40 -5.75 33.82
CA LEU A 29 14.88 -4.79 32.82
C LEU A 29 15.52 -5.52 31.64
N LEU A 30 16.33 -6.55 31.87
CA LEU A 30 16.96 -7.33 30.80
C LEU A 30 15.92 -8.08 29.96
N ILE A 31 14.90 -8.68 30.59
CA ILE A 31 13.78 -9.34 29.89
C ILE A 31 13.02 -8.35 28.99
N PHE A 32 12.98 -7.06 29.35
CA PHE A 32 12.36 -6.03 28.51
C PHE A 32 13.30 -5.48 27.44
N ILE A 33 14.52 -5.07 27.83
CA ILE A 33 15.49 -4.39 26.97
C ILE A 33 16.01 -5.33 25.89
N VAL A 34 16.31 -6.60 26.20
CA VAL A 34 16.93 -7.52 25.24
C VAL A 34 16.01 -7.77 24.04
N PRO A 35 14.72 -8.14 24.19
CA PRO A 35 13.82 -8.30 23.04
C PRO A 35 13.63 -7.01 22.24
N VAL A 36 13.50 -5.87 22.92
CA VAL A 36 13.38 -4.55 22.25
C VAL A 36 14.64 -4.25 21.44
N ALA A 37 15.83 -4.44 22.01
CA ALA A 37 17.10 -4.20 21.35
C ALA A 37 17.33 -5.16 20.16
N LEU A 38 16.97 -6.44 20.30
CA LEU A 38 17.06 -7.42 19.20
C LEU A 38 16.27 -7.02 17.96
N PHE A 39 15.16 -6.29 18.14
CA PHE A 39 14.39 -5.74 17.03
C PHE A 39 14.92 -4.38 16.55
N TYR A 40 15.11 -3.43 17.47
CA TYR A 40 15.40 -2.04 17.11
C TYR A 40 16.86 -1.78 16.75
N VAL A 41 17.84 -2.51 17.29
CA VAL A 41 19.26 -2.28 16.95
C VAL A 41 19.53 -2.61 15.47
N PRO A 42 19.14 -3.80 14.94
CA PRO A 42 19.30 -4.08 13.51
C PRO A 42 18.52 -3.11 12.62
N PHE A 43 17.32 -2.70 13.06
CA PHE A 43 16.50 -1.73 12.35
C PHE A 43 17.18 -0.34 12.26
N LEU A 44 17.72 0.16 13.36
CA LEU A 44 18.40 1.46 13.42
C LEU A 44 19.74 1.47 12.68
N LEU A 45 20.38 0.31 12.55
CA LEU A 45 21.63 0.17 11.78
C LEU A 45 21.39 -0.10 10.28
N ASN A 46 20.13 -0.25 9.85
CA ASN A 46 19.81 -0.54 8.46
C ASN A 46 20.07 0.68 7.57
N PRO A 47 20.76 0.54 6.42
CA PRO A 47 20.98 1.65 5.48
C PRO A 47 19.69 2.35 5.01
N ASN A 48 18.55 1.66 5.00
CA ASN A 48 17.24 2.21 4.64
C ASN A 48 16.54 3.00 5.77
N LEU A 49 17.22 3.24 6.90
CA LEU A 49 16.64 4.02 8.01
C LEU A 49 16.23 5.43 7.56
N GLU A 50 16.97 6.04 6.65
CA GLU A 50 16.67 7.38 6.09
C GLU A 50 15.25 7.44 5.49
N SER A 51 14.85 6.42 4.73
CA SER A 51 13.50 6.32 4.15
C SER A 51 12.42 6.25 5.24
N THR A 52 12.72 5.62 6.38
CA THR A 52 11.82 5.60 7.55
C THR A 52 11.74 6.99 8.17
N GLY A 53 12.87 7.71 8.28
CA GLY A 53 12.93 9.07 8.80
C GLY A 53 12.00 10.01 8.03
N THR A 54 12.10 10.03 6.70
CA THR A 54 11.22 10.83 5.83
C THR A 54 9.75 10.45 5.97
N TYR A 55 9.45 9.16 6.12
CA TYR A 55 8.08 8.69 6.38
C TYR A 55 7.54 9.19 7.74
N LEU A 56 8.35 9.10 8.80
CA LEU A 56 7.99 9.52 10.15
C LEU A 56 7.81 11.04 10.25
N GLU A 57 8.64 11.83 9.57
CA GLU A 57 8.51 13.28 9.52
C GLU A 57 7.14 13.71 8.94
N ASN A 58 6.73 13.08 7.85
CA ASN A 58 5.41 13.28 7.24
C ASN A 58 4.23 12.85 8.13
N ARG A 59 4.49 12.01 9.14
CA ARG A 59 3.47 11.47 10.06
C ARG A 59 3.38 12.20 11.39
N ILE A 60 4.52 12.65 11.92
CA ILE A 60 4.63 13.30 13.22
C ILE A 60 4.58 14.81 13.07
N GLY A 61 5.36 15.37 12.13
CA GLY A 61 5.58 16.81 11.99
C GLY A 61 4.72 17.51 10.94
N GLY A 62 4.34 16.85 9.84
CA GLY A 62 3.27 17.25 8.91
C GLY A 62 3.10 18.74 8.53
N GLY A 63 4.13 19.59 8.66
CA GLY A 63 4.07 21.05 8.48
C GLY A 63 3.54 21.87 9.66
N SER A 64 3.22 21.28 10.82
CA SER A 64 2.72 21.99 12.02
C SER A 64 3.23 21.36 13.31
N SER A 65 3.40 22.16 14.37
CA SER A 65 3.96 21.68 15.63
C SER A 65 2.89 21.10 16.56
N PRO A 66 3.17 19.98 17.26
CA PRO A 66 2.28 19.48 18.30
C PRO A 66 2.05 20.51 19.42
N PRO A 67 0.94 20.40 20.19
CA PRO A 67 -0.01 19.30 20.18
C PRO A 67 -1.07 19.41 19.08
N PHE A 68 -1.44 18.26 18.52
CA PHE A 68 -2.58 18.07 17.63
C PHE A 68 -3.85 17.76 18.41
N ASN A 69 -5.02 17.83 17.78
CA ASN A 69 -6.25 17.31 18.37
C ASN A 69 -6.88 16.28 17.43
N ASN A 70 -6.45 15.02 17.55
CA ASN A 70 -7.01 13.93 16.76
C ASN A 70 -8.21 13.24 17.42
N LEU A 71 -8.84 13.83 18.45
CA LEU A 71 -10.01 13.20 19.10
C LEU A 71 -11.19 13.05 18.13
N ALA A 72 -11.48 14.08 17.34
CA ALA A 72 -12.52 14.02 16.34
C ALA A 72 -12.21 12.96 15.27
N HIS A 73 -10.95 12.90 14.83
CA HIS A 73 -10.48 11.87 13.89
C HIS A 73 -10.61 10.47 14.47
N PHE A 74 -10.17 10.25 15.71
CA PHE A 74 -10.33 8.99 16.45
C PHE A 74 -11.80 8.56 16.51
N PHE A 75 -12.69 9.42 17.03
CA PHE A 75 -14.10 9.07 17.16
C PHE A 75 -14.76 8.85 15.81
N TYR A 76 -14.39 9.62 14.78
CA TYR A 76 -14.91 9.43 13.44
C TYR A 76 -14.48 8.08 12.84
N TYR A 77 -13.19 7.75 12.89
CA TYR A 77 -12.67 6.49 12.34
C TYR A 77 -13.19 5.28 13.13
N GLU A 78 -13.21 5.34 14.45
CA GLU A 78 -13.75 4.25 15.27
C GLU A 78 -15.28 4.17 15.15
N ALA A 79 -16.04 5.24 15.37
CA ALA A 79 -17.51 5.18 15.48
C ALA A 79 -18.25 4.98 14.16
N LEU A 80 -17.71 5.53 13.07
CA LEU A 80 -18.45 5.64 11.80
C LEU A 80 -17.78 4.87 10.67
N LYS A 81 -16.48 4.54 10.81
CA LYS A 81 -15.76 3.74 9.80
C LYS A 81 -15.71 2.26 10.17
N TYR A 82 -15.14 1.90 11.32
CA TYR A 82 -14.92 0.49 11.71
C TYR A 82 -15.95 -0.08 12.70
N ASN A 83 -16.78 0.77 13.30
CA ASN A 83 -17.78 0.40 14.30
C ASN A 83 -19.09 1.18 14.08
N SER A 84 -20.04 1.04 15.01
CA SER A 84 -21.32 1.77 14.98
C SER A 84 -21.37 2.89 16.03
N ALA A 85 -22.29 3.83 15.85
CA ALA A 85 -22.52 4.91 16.83
C ALA A 85 -22.81 4.38 18.25
N TYR A 86 -23.48 3.23 18.37
CA TYR A 86 -23.73 2.59 19.68
C TYR A 86 -22.45 2.22 20.41
N TYR A 87 -21.45 1.72 19.68
CA TYR A 87 -20.17 1.36 20.25
C TYR A 87 -19.54 2.57 20.94
N VAL A 88 -19.53 3.71 20.26
CA VAL A 88 -18.93 4.94 20.80
C VAL A 88 -19.75 5.55 21.92
N VAL A 89 -21.08 5.60 21.83
CA VAL A 89 -21.91 6.08 22.96
C VAL A 89 -21.72 5.20 24.20
N PHE A 90 -21.74 3.87 24.02
CA PHE A 90 -21.58 2.91 25.10
C PHE A 90 -20.18 2.98 25.73
N PHE A 91 -19.12 2.94 24.92
CA PHE A 91 -17.74 3.03 25.41
C PHE A 91 -17.49 4.34 26.15
N ASN A 92 -17.88 5.49 25.58
CA ASN A 92 -17.65 6.78 26.22
C ASN A 92 -18.45 6.92 27.51
N GLY A 93 -19.71 6.47 27.53
CA GLY A 93 -20.53 6.47 28.74
C GLY A 93 -19.87 5.67 29.88
N LEU A 94 -19.36 4.48 29.57
CA LEU A 94 -18.66 3.66 30.55
C LEU A 94 -17.31 4.25 30.95
N LEU A 95 -16.57 4.87 30.05
CA LEU A 95 -15.30 5.54 30.38
C LEU A 95 -15.52 6.75 31.29
N LEU A 96 -16.56 7.55 31.04
CA LEU A 96 -16.96 8.64 31.94
C LEU A 96 -17.37 8.11 33.30
N TRP A 97 -18.04 6.96 33.34
CA TRP A 97 -18.37 6.28 34.60
C TRP A 97 -17.12 5.78 35.34
N VAL A 98 -16.15 5.18 34.64
CA VAL A 98 -14.83 4.79 35.22
C VAL A 98 -14.11 6.01 35.77
N ALA A 99 -14.03 7.08 34.98
CA ALA A 99 -13.37 8.32 35.36
C ALA A 99 -14.05 8.97 36.57
N GLY A 100 -15.38 9.01 36.62
CA GLY A 100 -16.14 9.52 37.75
C GLY A 100 -15.99 8.65 39.01
N TRP A 101 -15.95 7.33 38.86
CA TRP A 101 -15.71 6.42 39.99
C TRP A 101 -14.31 6.56 40.57
N GLN A 102 -13.28 6.59 39.72
CA GLN A 102 -11.90 6.81 40.14
C GLN A 102 -11.75 8.19 40.77
N GLY A 103 -12.32 9.21 40.11
CA GLY A 103 -12.38 10.58 40.62
C GLY A 103 -12.94 10.63 42.02
N ARG A 104 -14.09 9.99 42.30
CA ARG A 104 -14.69 9.94 43.66
C ARG A 104 -13.80 9.28 44.70
N LYS A 105 -13.13 8.17 44.36
CA LYS A 105 -12.22 7.48 45.29
C LYS A 105 -11.01 8.32 45.67
N ILE A 106 -10.50 9.12 44.72
CA ILE A 106 -9.27 9.90 44.90
C ILE A 106 -9.60 11.32 45.41
N ALA A 107 -10.82 11.83 45.14
CA ALA A 107 -11.30 13.16 45.49
C ALA A 107 -11.23 13.50 46.98
N GLY A 108 -11.33 12.51 47.88
CA GLY A 108 -11.32 12.75 49.32
C GLY A 108 -10.15 13.62 49.81
N GLU A 109 -8.95 13.45 49.24
CA GLU A 109 -7.77 14.19 49.70
C GLU A 109 -7.43 15.42 48.85
N ARG A 110 -7.84 15.48 47.57
CA ARG A 110 -7.44 16.55 46.61
C ARG A 110 -8.43 16.73 45.43
N PHE A 111 -9.74 16.85 45.72
CA PHE A 111 -10.83 16.99 44.74
C PHE A 111 -10.59 18.06 43.65
N TYR A 112 -9.96 19.18 44.01
CA TYR A 112 -9.72 20.31 43.11
C TYR A 112 -8.91 19.94 41.85
N PHE A 113 -8.00 18.97 41.91
CA PHE A 113 -7.23 18.56 40.73
C PHE A 113 -8.09 17.86 39.67
N TYR A 114 -9.07 17.07 40.11
CA TYR A 114 -10.04 16.44 39.18
C TYR A 114 -10.98 17.46 38.60
N LEU A 115 -11.41 18.43 39.41
CA LEU A 115 -12.22 19.54 38.93
C LEU A 115 -11.45 20.37 37.90
N ILE A 116 -10.18 20.69 38.14
CA ILE A 116 -9.32 21.39 37.19
C ILE A 116 -9.13 20.57 35.91
N ALA A 117 -8.79 19.29 36.00
CA ALA A 117 -8.63 18.42 34.83
C ALA A 117 -9.93 18.35 34.00
N LEU A 118 -11.08 18.21 34.66
CA LEU A 118 -12.40 18.20 34.01
C LEU A 118 -12.72 19.56 33.38
N LEU A 119 -12.49 20.66 34.09
CA LEU A 119 -12.69 22.01 33.57
C LEU A 119 -11.83 22.23 32.33
N LEU A 120 -10.55 21.82 32.36
CA LEU A 120 -9.68 21.89 31.20
C LEU A 120 -10.23 21.06 30.04
N ILE A 121 -10.60 19.80 30.25
CA ILE A 121 -11.16 18.96 29.18
C ILE A 121 -12.43 19.59 28.57
N VAL A 122 -13.36 20.08 29.40
CA VAL A 122 -14.59 20.75 28.95
C VAL A 122 -14.29 22.05 28.21
N SER A 123 -13.36 22.86 28.72
CA SER A 123 -12.96 24.12 28.11
C SER A 123 -12.26 23.89 26.78
N GLY A 124 -11.41 22.86 26.70
CA GLY A 124 -10.75 22.45 25.47
C GLY A 124 -11.75 21.96 24.41
N ALA A 125 -12.76 21.19 24.80
CA ALA A 125 -13.85 20.78 23.91
C ALA A 125 -14.68 21.98 23.43
N ALA A 126 -14.98 22.94 24.31
CA ALA A 126 -15.68 24.17 23.95
C ALA A 126 -14.85 25.05 22.99
N LEU A 127 -13.56 25.22 23.26
CA LEU A 127 -12.64 25.95 22.37
C LEU A 127 -12.56 25.30 20.99
N TRP A 128 -12.52 23.97 20.94
CA TRP A 128 -12.54 23.23 19.67
C TRP A 128 -13.82 23.48 18.88
N TRP A 129 -14.97 23.44 19.56
CA TRP A 129 -16.28 23.76 18.96
C TRP A 129 -16.35 25.18 18.41
N LEU A 130 -15.67 26.14 19.06
CA LEU A 130 -15.55 27.53 18.62
C LEU A 130 -14.49 27.77 17.54
N GLY A 131 -13.87 26.71 16.99
CA GLY A 131 -12.85 26.80 15.94
C GLY A 131 -11.44 27.13 16.43
N GLN A 132 -11.21 27.22 17.75
CA GLN A 132 -9.89 27.52 18.35
C GLN A 132 -9.03 26.27 18.48
N THR A 133 -8.72 25.62 17.36
CA THR A 133 -8.18 24.25 17.30
C THR A 133 -6.84 24.07 18.02
N GLN A 134 -5.89 25.00 17.88
CA GLN A 134 -4.57 24.87 18.50
C GLN A 134 -4.61 25.06 20.03
N ILE A 135 -5.35 26.06 20.51
CA ILE A 135 -5.52 26.31 21.94
C ILE A 135 -6.30 25.14 22.57
N ALA A 136 -7.34 24.66 21.88
CA ALA A 136 -8.07 23.48 22.30
C ALA A 136 -7.17 22.25 22.46
N ALA A 137 -6.25 22.01 21.52
CA ALA A 137 -5.31 20.89 21.60
C ALA A 137 -4.44 20.96 22.86
N TRP A 138 -3.86 22.13 23.17
CA TRP A 138 -3.08 22.33 24.40
C TRP A 138 -3.90 22.12 25.67
N VAL A 139 -5.12 22.65 25.71
CA VAL A 139 -6.00 22.55 26.88
C VAL A 139 -6.47 21.11 27.11
N LEU A 140 -6.85 20.39 26.04
CA LEU A 140 -7.23 18.98 26.08
C LEU A 140 -6.06 18.08 26.47
N ALA A 141 -4.88 18.34 25.89
CA ALA A 141 -3.63 17.69 26.26
C ALA A 141 -3.43 17.89 27.77
N GLY A 142 -3.21 19.13 28.24
CA GLY A 142 -2.99 19.43 29.66
C GLY A 142 -4.02 18.80 30.61
N GLY A 143 -5.31 18.92 30.30
CA GLY A 143 -6.39 18.32 31.10
C GLY A 143 -6.30 16.80 31.19
N THR A 144 -6.03 16.11 30.08
CA THR A 144 -5.88 14.64 30.08
C THR A 144 -4.59 14.16 30.73
N ALA A 145 -3.45 14.87 30.59
CA ALA A 145 -2.23 14.55 31.35
C ALA A 145 -2.46 14.66 32.86
N LEU A 146 -3.09 15.75 33.31
CA LEU A 146 -3.38 15.96 34.72
C LEU A 146 -4.27 14.84 35.26
N PHE A 147 -5.31 14.44 34.51
CA PHE A 147 -6.15 13.31 34.86
C PHE A 147 -5.35 12.00 34.94
N PHE A 148 -4.65 11.62 33.87
CA PHE A 148 -3.93 10.34 33.83
C PHE A 148 -2.81 10.28 34.86
N GLY A 149 -1.99 11.32 34.96
CA GLY A 149 -0.92 11.41 35.96
C GLY A 149 -1.47 11.25 37.37
N ARG A 150 -2.58 11.94 37.70
CA ARG A 150 -3.16 11.84 39.04
C ARG A 150 -3.68 10.45 39.35
N VAL A 151 -4.31 9.77 38.39
CA VAL A 151 -4.84 8.42 38.59
C VAL A 151 -3.73 7.38 38.63
N ILE A 152 -2.73 7.46 37.75
CA ILE A 152 -1.59 6.51 37.71
C ILE A 152 -0.78 6.58 38.99
N PHE A 153 -0.45 7.79 39.47
CA PHE A 153 0.40 7.99 40.65
C PHE A 153 -0.39 8.05 41.97
N SER A 154 -1.71 7.86 41.95
CA SER A 154 -2.51 7.81 43.17
C SER A 154 -2.21 6.54 43.99
N PRO A 155 -2.03 6.65 45.33
CA PRO A 155 -1.92 5.48 46.20
C PRO A 155 -3.24 4.68 46.27
N GLN A 156 -4.39 5.30 45.98
CA GLN A 156 -5.70 4.66 45.97
C GLN A 156 -5.94 3.80 44.70
N THR A 157 -5.14 3.98 43.65
CA THR A 157 -5.22 3.19 42.42
C THR A 157 -4.48 1.87 42.59
N SER A 158 -5.17 0.75 42.36
CA SER A 158 -4.56 -0.59 42.47
C SER A 158 -3.54 -0.84 41.37
N LEU A 159 -2.61 -1.78 41.59
CA LEU A 159 -1.59 -2.14 40.58
C LEU A 159 -2.20 -2.49 39.22
N ALA A 160 -3.25 -3.31 39.20
CA ALA A 160 -3.93 -3.69 37.96
C ALA A 160 -4.51 -2.47 37.23
N GLN A 161 -5.09 -1.53 37.97
CA GLN A 161 -5.62 -0.29 37.40
C GLN A 161 -4.51 0.62 36.87
N ARG A 162 -3.37 0.71 37.57
CA ARG A 162 -2.20 1.46 37.08
C ARG A 162 -1.68 0.89 35.77
N VAL A 163 -1.59 -0.44 35.65
CA VAL A 163 -1.18 -1.11 34.41
C VAL A 163 -2.13 -0.77 33.27
N LEU A 164 -3.46 -0.83 33.48
CA LEU A 164 -4.42 -0.45 32.45
C LEU A 164 -4.32 1.03 32.05
N TRP A 165 -4.09 1.94 33.00
CA TRP A 165 -3.86 3.35 32.67
C TRP A 165 -2.52 3.60 31.97
N LEU A 166 -1.47 2.86 32.30
CA LEU A 166 -0.17 2.94 31.62
C LEU A 166 -0.20 2.33 30.22
N TRP A 167 -1.07 1.35 29.97
CA TRP A 167 -1.32 0.86 28.62
C TRP A 167 -2.19 1.86 27.83
N LEU A 168 -3.11 2.56 28.49
CA LEU A 168 -3.97 3.54 27.83
C LEU A 168 -3.27 4.87 27.52
N ALA A 169 -2.76 5.53 28.56
CA ALA A 169 -2.49 6.95 28.55
C ALA A 169 -1.32 7.36 27.64
N PRO A 170 -0.15 6.70 27.65
CA PRO A 170 0.95 7.04 26.75
C PRO A 170 0.60 6.91 25.25
N PRO A 171 0.10 5.77 24.73
CA PRO A 171 -0.27 5.69 23.32
C PRO A 171 -1.45 6.61 22.97
N PHE A 172 -2.43 6.78 23.86
CA PHE A 172 -3.47 7.80 23.67
C PHE A 172 -2.84 9.18 23.47
N TRP A 173 -1.93 9.59 24.34
CA TRP A 173 -1.27 10.89 24.24
C TRP A 173 -0.46 11.08 22.96
N VAL A 174 0.34 10.07 22.61
CA VAL A 174 1.16 10.10 21.40
C VAL A 174 0.28 10.25 20.16
N TYR A 175 -0.73 9.40 19.98
CA TYR A 175 -1.51 9.41 18.74
C TYR A 175 -2.62 10.47 18.71
N VAL A 176 -3.05 10.98 19.86
CA VAL A 176 -4.05 12.05 19.90
C VAL A 176 -3.41 13.44 19.80
N PHE A 177 -2.27 13.64 20.46
CA PHE A 177 -1.67 14.97 20.60
C PHE A 177 -0.28 15.12 19.98
N LEU A 178 0.51 14.06 19.72
CA LEU A 178 1.88 14.22 19.19
C LEU A 178 2.04 13.86 17.72
N VAL A 179 1.18 13.00 17.17
CA VAL A 179 1.26 12.53 15.79
C VAL A 179 0.27 13.32 14.93
N SER A 180 0.74 14.02 13.89
CA SER A 180 -0.14 14.81 13.01
C SER A 180 -1.12 13.94 12.19
N ARG A 181 -0.70 12.73 11.79
CA ARG A 181 -1.49 11.80 10.97
C ARG A 181 -1.50 10.39 11.56
N PRO A 182 -2.24 10.15 12.67
CA PRO A 182 -2.20 8.88 13.41
C PRO A 182 -2.74 7.70 12.62
N GLY A 183 -3.64 7.93 11.66
CA GLY A 183 -4.22 6.86 10.84
C GLY A 183 -4.95 5.84 11.70
N LYS A 184 -4.60 4.56 11.58
CA LYS A 184 -5.25 3.48 12.33
C LYS A 184 -4.63 3.19 13.69
N HIS A 185 -3.51 3.82 14.06
CA HIS A 185 -2.72 3.46 15.24
C HIS A 185 -3.42 3.68 16.59
N HIS A 186 -4.61 4.26 16.59
CA HIS A 186 -5.48 4.32 17.75
C HIS A 186 -5.79 2.94 18.37
N TYR A 187 -5.69 1.86 17.58
CA TYR A 187 -5.85 0.47 18.09
C TYR A 187 -4.95 0.16 19.29
N LEU A 188 -3.80 0.83 19.42
CA LEU A 188 -2.80 0.57 20.47
C LEU A 188 -3.34 0.82 21.89
N PHE A 189 -4.35 1.69 22.05
CA PHE A 189 -4.97 1.95 23.34
C PHE A 189 -6.40 1.40 23.46
N LEU A 190 -7.00 0.88 22.37
CA LEU A 190 -8.35 0.29 22.40
C LEU A 190 -8.44 -0.95 23.29
N GLY A 191 -7.39 -1.78 23.33
CA GLY A 191 -7.35 -2.95 24.22
C GLY A 191 -7.47 -2.56 25.69
N ALA A 192 -6.74 -1.53 26.12
CA ALA A 192 -6.85 -0.99 27.47
C ALA A 192 -8.25 -0.39 27.74
N LEU A 193 -8.82 0.35 26.79
CA LEU A 193 -10.19 0.86 26.90
C LEU A 193 -11.22 -0.27 27.06
N ALA A 194 -11.09 -1.35 26.29
CA ALA A 194 -12.02 -2.48 26.35
C ALA A 194 -11.97 -3.17 27.72
N LEU A 195 -10.79 -3.29 28.33
CA LEU A 195 -10.66 -3.82 29.69
C LEU A 195 -11.24 -2.87 30.74
N TRP A 196 -11.10 -1.55 30.57
CA TRP A 196 -11.77 -0.57 31.43
C TRP A 196 -13.29 -0.65 31.33
N VAL A 197 -13.81 -0.81 30.13
CA VAL A 197 -15.24 -1.02 29.86
C VAL A 197 -15.73 -2.33 30.48
N GLY A 198 -15.02 -3.44 30.29
CA GLY A 198 -15.36 -4.71 30.92
C GLY A 198 -15.36 -4.62 32.44
N TRP A 199 -14.36 -3.96 33.02
CA TRP A 199 -14.30 -3.67 34.45
C TRP A 199 -15.51 -2.83 34.89
N ALA A 200 -15.89 -1.80 34.13
CA ALA A 200 -17.05 -0.97 34.41
C ALA A 200 -18.38 -1.74 34.44
N VAL A 201 -18.58 -2.62 33.46
CA VAL A 201 -19.76 -3.49 33.39
C VAL A 201 -19.82 -4.41 34.61
N VAL A 202 -18.70 -5.03 35.01
CA VAL A 202 -18.64 -5.90 36.20
C VAL A 202 -19.02 -5.12 37.47
N GLN A 203 -18.49 -3.91 37.62
CA GLN A 203 -18.79 -3.07 38.77
C GLN A 203 -20.24 -2.55 38.77
N GLY A 204 -20.81 -2.26 37.60
CA GLY A 204 -22.22 -1.93 37.43
C GLY A 204 -23.11 -3.10 37.84
N TRP A 205 -22.80 -4.32 37.38
CA TRP A 205 -23.51 -5.53 37.75
C TRP A 205 -23.43 -5.81 39.26
N GLN A 206 -22.24 -5.68 39.86
CA GLN A 206 -22.08 -5.86 41.32
C GLN A 206 -22.95 -4.88 42.12
N ARG A 207 -23.05 -3.62 41.67
CA ARG A 207 -23.96 -2.64 42.29
C ARG A 207 -25.43 -2.99 42.09
N ALA A 208 -25.81 -3.44 40.90
CA ALA A 208 -27.18 -3.89 40.64
C ALA A 208 -27.55 -5.08 41.53
N VAL A 209 -26.65 -6.06 41.71
CA VAL A 209 -26.85 -7.19 42.62
C VAL A 209 -26.94 -6.73 44.08
N ALA A 210 -26.16 -5.74 44.50
CA ALA A 210 -26.25 -5.19 45.84
C ALA A 210 -27.58 -4.46 46.08
N ALA A 211 -28.08 -3.71 45.09
CA ALA A 211 -29.36 -3.01 45.16
C ALA A 211 -30.56 -3.97 45.06
N TRP A 212 -30.42 -5.04 44.26
CA TRP A 212 -31.45 -6.05 44.02
C TRP A 212 -30.89 -7.47 44.23
N PRO A 213 -30.87 -7.97 45.48
CA PRO A 213 -30.28 -9.27 45.81
C PRO A 213 -30.84 -10.46 45.02
N LYS A 214 -32.08 -10.36 44.52
CA LYS A 214 -32.69 -11.36 43.61
C LYS A 214 -31.85 -11.61 42.36
N LEU A 215 -31.06 -10.63 41.89
CA LEU A 215 -30.15 -10.80 40.75
C LEU A 215 -29.02 -11.81 41.02
N SER A 216 -28.70 -12.09 42.29
CA SER A 216 -27.69 -13.10 42.66
C SER A 216 -28.20 -14.54 42.55
N GLN A 217 -29.52 -14.74 42.49
CA GLN A 217 -30.18 -16.04 42.36
C GLN A 217 -30.04 -16.58 40.93
N PRO A 218 -30.26 -17.90 40.69
CA PRO A 218 -30.08 -18.49 39.37
C PRO A 218 -30.81 -17.75 38.24
N ALA A 219 -32.07 -17.37 38.45
CA ALA A 219 -32.85 -16.62 37.46
C ALA A 219 -32.22 -15.25 37.13
N GLY A 220 -31.72 -14.53 38.14
CA GLY A 220 -31.02 -13.27 37.97
C GLY A 220 -29.69 -13.40 37.22
N ARG A 221 -28.95 -14.49 37.46
CA ARG A 221 -27.72 -14.80 36.71
C ARG A 221 -28.02 -15.08 35.25
N TRP A 222 -29.06 -15.86 34.97
CA TRP A 222 -29.49 -16.14 33.59
C TRP A 222 -29.98 -14.87 32.88
N LEU A 223 -30.65 -13.96 33.57
CA LEU A 223 -30.94 -12.63 33.03
C LEU A 223 -29.66 -11.89 32.64
N GLY A 224 -28.65 -11.88 33.51
CA GLY A 224 -27.34 -11.27 33.22
C GLY A 224 -26.65 -11.89 32.00
N VAL A 225 -26.67 -13.22 31.89
CA VAL A 225 -26.16 -13.95 30.71
C VAL A 225 -26.94 -13.57 29.45
N GLY A 226 -28.27 -13.51 29.52
CA GLY A 226 -29.12 -13.09 28.41
C GLY A 226 -28.81 -11.66 27.94
N LEU A 227 -28.70 -10.71 28.86
CA LEU A 227 -28.31 -9.33 28.56
C LEU A 227 -26.92 -9.24 27.90
N ALA A 228 -25.96 -10.03 28.40
CA ALA A 228 -24.63 -10.11 27.80
C ALA A 228 -24.68 -10.70 26.38
N GLY A 229 -25.49 -11.75 26.16
CA GLY A 229 -25.71 -12.34 24.84
C GLY A 229 -26.33 -11.35 23.85
N VAL A 230 -27.33 -10.56 24.28
CA VAL A 230 -27.92 -9.49 23.47
C VAL A 230 -26.88 -8.44 23.11
N ALA A 231 -26.11 -7.94 24.09
CA ALA A 231 -25.06 -6.95 23.84
C ALA A 231 -23.99 -7.47 22.85
N LEU A 232 -23.53 -8.70 23.05
CA LEU A 232 -22.58 -9.35 22.14
C LEU A 232 -23.17 -9.49 20.73
N THR A 233 -24.43 -9.87 20.59
CA THR A 233 -25.09 -10.00 19.29
C THR A 233 -25.19 -8.65 18.58
N VAL A 234 -25.56 -7.58 19.29
CA VAL A 234 -25.63 -6.23 18.73
C VAL A 234 -24.26 -5.77 18.25
N PHE A 235 -23.20 -5.90 19.07
CA PHE A 235 -21.86 -5.46 18.67
C PHE A 235 -21.25 -6.35 17.58
N ALA A 236 -21.37 -7.68 17.71
CA ALA A 236 -20.82 -8.61 16.72
C ALA A 236 -21.54 -8.53 15.38
N GLY A 237 -22.85 -8.27 15.36
CA GLY A 237 -23.63 -8.18 14.11
C GLY A 237 -23.12 -7.07 13.19
N HIS A 238 -22.67 -5.94 13.75
CA HIS A 238 -22.05 -4.89 12.95
C HIS A 238 -20.72 -5.33 12.35
N THR A 239 -19.86 -5.99 13.14
CA THR A 239 -18.59 -6.54 12.66
C THR A 239 -18.80 -7.62 11.60
N VAL A 240 -19.79 -8.50 11.77
CA VAL A 240 -20.14 -9.54 10.78
C VAL A 240 -20.57 -8.88 9.46
N MET A 241 -21.44 -7.87 9.54
CA MET A 241 -21.93 -7.13 8.38
C MET A 241 -20.81 -6.42 7.62
N LEU A 242 -19.89 -5.75 8.33
CA LEU A 242 -18.81 -4.99 7.71
C LEU A 242 -17.60 -5.83 7.29
N PHE A 243 -17.23 -6.87 8.04
CA PHE A 243 -15.93 -7.54 7.90
C PHE A 243 -16.02 -9.01 7.48
N LEU A 244 -17.16 -9.67 7.64
CA LEU A 244 -17.29 -11.10 7.32
C LEU A 244 -18.17 -11.37 6.09
N ARG A 245 -19.10 -10.47 5.77
CA ARG A 245 -19.99 -10.60 4.61
C ARG A 245 -19.34 -10.13 3.31
N SER A 246 -18.78 -11.08 2.54
CA SER A 246 -18.22 -10.84 1.20
C SER A 246 -19.24 -10.96 0.06
N ASP A 247 -20.47 -11.38 0.37
CA ASP A 247 -21.61 -11.46 -0.55
C ASP A 247 -22.21 -10.08 -0.80
N LEU A 248 -22.43 -9.30 0.26
CA LEU A 248 -23.03 -7.98 0.19
C LEU A 248 -22.06 -6.92 -0.29
N GLU A 249 -20.78 -7.03 0.10
CA GLU A 249 -19.77 -5.99 -0.11
C GLU A 249 -20.27 -4.63 0.41
N TYR A 250 -20.73 -4.59 1.67
CA TYR A 250 -21.51 -3.49 2.26
C TYR A 250 -21.00 -2.08 1.91
N VAL A 251 -19.68 -1.90 1.87
CA VAL A 251 -19.03 -0.61 1.56
C VAL A 251 -19.24 -0.18 0.10
N LEU A 252 -19.25 -1.11 -0.85
CA LEU A 252 -19.45 -0.83 -2.28
C LEU A 252 -20.93 -0.63 -2.63
N THR A 253 -21.84 -1.19 -1.84
CA THR A 253 -23.29 -1.13 -2.07
C THR A 253 -24.00 -0.17 -1.12
N TYR A 254 -23.26 0.74 -0.50
CA TYR A 254 -23.80 1.79 0.34
C TYR A 254 -24.18 3.02 -0.52
N PRO A 255 -25.28 3.74 -0.22
CA PRO A 255 -26.19 3.60 0.92
C PRO A 255 -27.31 2.57 0.73
N ASP A 256 -27.42 1.93 -0.42
CA ASP A 256 -28.57 1.08 -0.77
C ASP A 256 -28.83 -0.05 0.25
N HIS A 257 -27.76 -0.57 0.86
CA HIS A 257 -27.83 -1.64 1.87
C HIS A 257 -27.58 -1.16 3.29
N LYS A 258 -27.76 0.15 3.56
CA LYS A 258 -27.60 0.71 4.91
C LYS A 258 -28.48 0.00 5.91
N SER A 259 -27.89 -0.45 7.03
CA SER A 259 -28.65 -1.06 8.11
C SER A 259 -29.30 -0.01 9.01
N ILE A 260 -30.61 -0.14 9.23
CA ILE A 260 -31.33 0.67 10.23
C ILE A 260 -30.90 0.33 11.67
N PHE A 261 -30.38 -0.88 11.90
CA PHE A 261 -29.91 -1.32 13.21
C PHE A 261 -28.52 -0.79 13.54
N TYR A 262 -27.77 -0.27 12.58
CA TYR A 262 -26.43 0.29 12.82
C TYR A 262 -26.36 1.67 12.20
N PRO A 263 -26.87 2.70 12.89
CA PRO A 263 -26.93 4.05 12.33
C PRO A 263 -25.51 4.54 12.04
N THR A 264 -25.24 4.74 10.75
CA THR A 264 -24.06 5.38 10.20
C THR A 264 -24.44 6.69 9.52
N ASP A 265 -23.45 7.52 9.26
CA ASP A 265 -23.59 8.76 8.49
C ASP A 265 -24.06 8.48 7.05
N ALA A 266 -24.95 9.32 6.51
CA ALA A 266 -25.42 9.20 5.14
C ALA A 266 -24.29 9.30 4.10
N ALA A 267 -23.19 10.00 4.41
CA ALA A 267 -22.03 10.15 3.54
C ALA A 267 -21.00 9.02 3.68
N TYR A 268 -21.24 8.01 4.54
CA TYR A 268 -20.42 6.79 4.53
C TYR A 268 -20.50 6.10 3.15
N PRO A 269 -19.49 5.34 2.69
CA PRO A 269 -18.08 5.51 3.01
C PRO A 269 -17.58 6.82 2.38
N TYR A 270 -17.17 7.75 3.24
CA TYR A 270 -16.84 9.14 2.89
C TYR A 270 -15.77 9.30 1.81
N GLY A 271 -16.20 9.49 0.57
CA GLY A 271 -15.49 10.14 -0.54
C GLY A 271 -14.04 9.74 -0.88
N THR A 272 -13.43 8.74 -0.24
CA THR A 272 -12.03 8.36 -0.45
C THR A 272 -11.76 6.91 -0.01
N ARG A 273 -10.91 6.22 -0.78
CA ARG A 273 -10.22 4.93 -0.54
C ARG A 273 -11.01 3.91 0.29
N ILE A 274 -11.43 2.81 -0.35
CA ILE A 274 -12.03 1.67 0.35
C ILE A 274 -11.16 1.33 1.56
N GLY A 275 -11.75 1.40 2.76
CA GLY A 275 -10.99 1.24 3.99
C GLY A 275 -10.33 -0.13 4.06
N PHE A 276 -9.11 -0.19 4.55
CA PHE A 276 -8.41 -1.47 4.68
C PHE A 276 -9.19 -2.41 5.61
N GLY A 277 -9.43 -3.64 5.16
CA GLY A 277 -10.05 -4.71 5.93
C GLY A 277 -11.48 -5.07 5.54
N TYR A 278 -12.17 -4.26 4.72
CA TYR A 278 -13.50 -4.63 4.23
C TYR A 278 -13.42 -5.79 3.22
N PRO A 279 -14.35 -6.76 3.26
CA PRO A 279 -14.42 -7.85 2.32
C PRO A 279 -15.13 -7.35 1.05
N PHE A 280 -14.41 -7.36 -0.06
CA PHE A 280 -14.96 -7.10 -1.38
C PHE A 280 -14.22 -7.92 -2.42
N ARG A 281 -14.90 -8.16 -3.53
CA ARG A 281 -14.48 -9.02 -4.64
C ARG A 281 -13.98 -8.12 -5.77
N LEU A 282 -12.66 -8.10 -5.95
CA LEU A 282 -11.99 -7.35 -7.02
C LEU A 282 -11.51 -8.25 -8.17
N GLY A 283 -11.78 -9.55 -8.13
CA GLY A 283 -11.29 -10.51 -9.13
C GLY A 283 -9.85 -10.98 -8.92
N TRP A 284 -9.07 -10.33 -8.05
CA TRP A 284 -7.67 -10.67 -7.82
C TRP A 284 -7.44 -12.11 -7.33
N GLN A 285 -8.37 -12.70 -6.56
CA GLN A 285 -8.24 -14.10 -6.14
C GLN A 285 -8.35 -15.06 -7.34
N LEU A 286 -9.21 -14.74 -8.30
CA LEU A 286 -9.32 -15.49 -9.55
C LEU A 286 -8.09 -15.28 -10.45
N VAL A 287 -7.52 -14.08 -10.50
CA VAL A 287 -6.23 -13.82 -11.16
C VAL A 287 -5.15 -14.77 -10.60
N GLY A 288 -5.09 -14.91 -9.27
CA GLY A 288 -4.19 -15.86 -8.62
C GLY A 288 -4.44 -17.33 -9.04
N GLN A 289 -5.69 -17.74 -9.21
CA GLN A 289 -6.00 -19.09 -9.73
C GLN A 289 -5.57 -19.28 -11.18
N LEU A 290 -5.79 -18.28 -12.04
CA LEU A 290 -5.35 -18.32 -13.44
C LEU A 290 -3.82 -18.43 -13.52
N ARG A 291 -3.09 -17.70 -12.66
CA ARG A 291 -1.63 -17.80 -12.54
C ARG A 291 -1.19 -19.22 -12.14
N ARG A 292 -1.78 -19.78 -11.07
CA ARG A 292 -1.42 -21.13 -10.57
C ARG A 292 -1.70 -22.25 -11.57
N THR A 293 -2.70 -22.06 -12.43
CA THR A 293 -3.09 -23.06 -13.44
C THR A 293 -2.36 -22.87 -14.77
N GLY A 294 -1.38 -21.95 -14.85
CA GLY A 294 -0.63 -21.66 -16.08
C GLY A 294 -1.44 -20.92 -17.15
N ARG A 295 -2.63 -20.40 -16.82
CA ARG A 295 -3.52 -19.69 -17.76
C ARG A 295 -3.25 -18.20 -17.87
N LEU A 296 -2.30 -17.69 -17.09
CA LEU A 296 -1.87 -16.30 -17.05
C LEU A 296 -0.35 -16.24 -16.82
N GLU A 297 0.47 -16.60 -17.80
CA GLU A 297 1.93 -16.66 -17.69
C GLU A 297 2.63 -15.52 -18.44
N GLY A 298 3.64 -14.90 -17.82
CA GLY A 298 4.37 -13.79 -18.41
C GLY A 298 4.38 -12.53 -17.55
N SER A 299 4.88 -11.44 -18.14
CA SER A 299 4.98 -10.13 -17.51
C SER A 299 3.64 -9.40 -17.46
N TRP A 300 3.51 -8.46 -16.53
CA TRP A 300 2.24 -7.79 -16.31
C TRP A 300 2.41 -6.34 -15.85
N ALA A 301 1.37 -5.54 -16.08
CA ALA A 301 1.15 -4.25 -15.42
C ALA A 301 -0.35 -4.04 -15.17
N GLY A 302 -0.72 -3.01 -14.43
CA GLY A 302 -2.11 -2.67 -14.17
C GLY A 302 -2.29 -1.32 -13.51
N ASN A 303 -3.54 -0.95 -13.24
CA ASN A 303 -3.92 0.32 -12.60
C ASN A 303 -4.07 0.21 -11.06
N ASP A 304 -4.13 -1.00 -10.50
CA ASP A 304 -4.18 -1.19 -9.04
C ASP A 304 -2.79 -1.14 -8.41
N ASP A 305 -2.64 -0.37 -7.33
CA ASP A 305 -1.37 -0.12 -6.65
C ASP A 305 -1.34 -0.57 -5.18
N GLY A 306 -2.27 -1.46 -4.83
CA GLY A 306 -2.27 -2.17 -3.56
C GLY A 306 -1.27 -3.34 -3.52
N ASN A 307 -1.26 -4.03 -2.38
CA ASN A 307 -0.49 -5.26 -2.23
C ASN A 307 -1.12 -6.44 -3.01
N ALA A 308 -2.40 -6.34 -3.37
CA ALA A 308 -3.14 -7.42 -4.01
C ALA A 308 -2.49 -7.88 -5.34
N PRO A 309 -2.17 -7.00 -6.31
CA PRO A 309 -1.45 -7.39 -7.51
C PRO A 309 -0.18 -8.21 -7.23
N ILE A 310 0.67 -7.76 -6.30
CA ILE A 310 1.92 -8.45 -5.93
C ILE A 310 1.62 -9.85 -5.37
N TRP A 311 0.65 -9.95 -4.46
CA TRP A 311 0.26 -11.20 -3.82
C TRP A 311 -0.33 -12.21 -4.80
N TYR A 312 -1.22 -11.78 -5.70
CA TYR A 312 -1.96 -12.67 -6.59
C TYR A 312 -1.26 -12.94 -7.92
N MET A 313 -0.28 -12.11 -8.30
CA MET A 313 0.61 -12.41 -9.41
C MET A 313 1.77 -13.34 -9.02
N LEU A 314 1.82 -13.78 -7.75
CA LEU A 314 2.77 -14.81 -7.26
C LEU A 314 4.23 -14.48 -7.56
N GLY A 315 4.63 -13.22 -7.37
CA GLY A 315 6.01 -12.78 -7.62
C GLY A 315 6.38 -12.62 -9.10
N ALA A 316 5.41 -12.68 -10.02
CA ALA A 316 5.64 -12.43 -11.44
C ALA A 316 6.30 -11.07 -11.70
N HIS A 317 7.25 -11.06 -12.63
CA HIS A 317 7.91 -9.84 -13.08
C HIS A 317 6.89 -8.82 -13.61
N SER A 318 6.82 -7.67 -12.94
CA SER A 318 5.99 -6.54 -13.34
C SER A 318 6.82 -5.61 -14.23
N THR A 319 6.26 -5.15 -15.35
CA THR A 319 6.89 -4.13 -16.20
C THR A 319 5.81 -3.22 -16.79
N PRO A 320 5.93 -1.89 -16.65
CA PRO A 320 4.99 -0.95 -17.25
C PRO A 320 5.18 -0.86 -18.77
N CYS A 321 6.32 -1.30 -19.31
CA CYS A 321 6.65 -1.15 -20.72
C CYS A 321 6.23 -2.39 -21.51
N TYR A 322 5.10 -2.26 -22.22
CA TYR A 322 4.49 -3.28 -23.07
C TYR A 322 4.52 -4.70 -22.45
N PRO A 323 3.87 -4.95 -21.30
CA PRO A 323 3.82 -6.27 -20.67
C PRO A 323 3.07 -7.30 -21.51
N HIS A 324 3.13 -8.59 -21.17
CA HIS A 324 2.27 -9.60 -21.82
C HIS A 324 0.78 -9.34 -21.49
N TYR A 325 0.49 -9.06 -20.22
CA TYR A 325 -0.86 -8.74 -19.77
C TYR A 325 -0.97 -7.35 -19.15
N VAL A 326 -2.10 -6.71 -19.39
CA VAL A 326 -2.51 -5.48 -18.73
C VAL A 326 -3.76 -5.77 -17.90
N LEU A 327 -3.68 -5.62 -16.58
CA LEU A 327 -4.76 -5.90 -15.65
C LEU A 327 -5.47 -4.59 -15.28
N GLN A 328 -6.70 -4.45 -15.74
CA GLN A 328 -7.53 -3.27 -15.55
C GLN A 328 -8.59 -3.53 -14.49
N GLY A 329 -8.39 -3.03 -13.27
CA GLY A 329 -9.42 -3.02 -12.24
C GLY A 329 -10.43 -1.90 -12.47
N GLU A 330 -11.73 -2.22 -12.35
CA GLU A 330 -12.83 -1.25 -12.34
C GLU A 330 -12.93 -0.49 -11.01
N ILE A 331 -12.32 -1.05 -9.97
CA ILE A 331 -12.27 -0.48 -8.63
C ILE A 331 -10.84 -0.71 -8.11
N THR A 332 -10.06 0.36 -7.98
CA THR A 332 -8.67 0.28 -7.49
C THR A 332 -8.57 0.58 -6.00
N TYR A 333 -7.50 0.10 -5.36
CA TYR A 333 -7.31 0.30 -3.92
C TYR A 333 -7.16 1.77 -3.52
N LYS A 334 -6.69 2.66 -4.41
CA LYS A 334 -6.58 4.10 -4.15
C LYS A 334 -7.72 4.93 -4.74
N GLY A 335 -8.54 4.35 -5.62
CA GLY A 335 -9.53 5.11 -6.39
C GLY A 335 -8.88 6.04 -7.43
N ASP A 336 -7.60 5.82 -7.74
CA ASP A 336 -7.00 6.38 -8.94
C ASP A 336 -7.35 5.43 -10.08
N ASP A 337 -8.09 5.95 -11.07
CA ASP A 337 -8.40 5.23 -12.31
C ASP A 337 -7.25 5.35 -13.33
N ASP A 338 -6.25 6.18 -13.02
CA ASP A 338 -5.10 6.42 -13.89
C ASP A 338 -4.31 5.13 -14.10
N TYR A 339 -4.28 4.74 -15.37
CA TYR A 339 -3.46 3.64 -15.85
C TYR A 339 -1.99 3.90 -15.56
N LYS A 340 -1.34 2.98 -14.85
CA LYS A 340 0.11 3.06 -14.62
C LYS A 340 0.94 2.48 -15.76
N VAL A 341 0.31 2.16 -16.89
CA VAL A 341 1.05 1.91 -18.14
C VAL A 341 1.16 3.23 -18.93
N PRO A 342 2.34 3.58 -19.45
CA PRO A 342 2.59 4.85 -20.14
C PRO A 342 2.04 4.89 -21.58
N PHE A 343 1.12 3.99 -21.93
CA PHE A 343 0.57 3.83 -23.28
C PHE A 343 -0.91 3.42 -23.21
N ASP A 344 -1.65 3.67 -24.29
CA ASP A 344 -3.03 3.19 -24.44
C ASP A 344 -3.03 1.74 -24.98
N PRO A 345 -3.47 0.73 -24.19
CA PRO A 345 -3.46 -0.67 -24.62
C PRO A 345 -4.20 -0.92 -25.94
N ALA A 346 -5.31 -0.22 -26.20
CA ALA A 346 -6.11 -0.42 -27.41
C ALA A 346 -5.32 -0.07 -28.69
N ASN A 347 -4.41 0.91 -28.59
CA ASN A 347 -3.58 1.32 -29.72
C ASN A 347 -2.41 0.37 -29.98
N PHE A 348 -2.07 -0.53 -29.04
CA PHE A 348 -0.89 -1.38 -29.11
C PHE A 348 -1.24 -2.87 -29.19
N GLY A 349 -2.41 -3.20 -29.72
CA GLY A 349 -2.82 -4.58 -29.98
C GLY A 349 -3.17 -5.36 -28.72
N TYR A 350 -3.51 -4.69 -27.62
CA TYR A 350 -4.06 -5.37 -26.46
C TYR A 350 -5.57 -5.49 -26.59
N ALA A 351 -6.09 -6.69 -26.32
CA ALA A 351 -7.52 -6.97 -26.33
C ALA A 351 -7.94 -7.77 -25.09
N PRO A 352 -9.19 -7.66 -24.63
CA PRO A 352 -9.70 -8.45 -23.52
C PRO A 352 -9.53 -9.95 -23.75
N ARG A 353 -8.82 -10.62 -22.84
CA ARG A 353 -8.72 -12.07 -22.79
C ARG A 353 -9.66 -12.66 -21.74
N TYR A 354 -9.72 -12.03 -20.57
CA TYR A 354 -10.61 -12.40 -19.48
C TYR A 354 -11.37 -11.19 -18.98
N ARG A 355 -12.66 -11.36 -18.69
CA ARG A 355 -13.48 -10.40 -17.95
C ARG A 355 -13.93 -11.06 -16.67
N ILE A 356 -13.52 -10.51 -15.54
CA ILE A 356 -13.76 -11.09 -14.22
C ILE A 356 -14.92 -10.33 -13.57
N TRP A 357 -16.00 -11.05 -13.30
CA TRP A 357 -17.23 -10.55 -12.75
C TRP A 357 -17.37 -10.95 -11.28
N GLY A 358 -17.87 -10.04 -10.45
CA GLY A 358 -18.21 -10.30 -9.05
C GLY A 358 -19.53 -9.62 -8.72
N ASN A 359 -20.51 -10.39 -8.23
CA ASN A 359 -21.85 -9.91 -7.92
C ASN A 359 -22.49 -9.12 -9.09
N ASN A 360 -22.45 -9.70 -10.31
CA ASN A 360 -22.97 -9.11 -11.55
C ASN A 360 -22.38 -7.75 -11.95
N ARG A 361 -21.22 -7.38 -11.39
CA ARG A 361 -20.46 -6.20 -11.76
C ARG A 361 -19.09 -6.61 -12.27
N LEU A 362 -18.65 -6.05 -13.40
CA LEU A 362 -17.30 -6.23 -13.90
C LEU A 362 -16.31 -5.68 -12.86
N ARG A 363 -15.27 -6.45 -12.55
CA ARG A 363 -14.28 -6.11 -11.51
C ARG A 363 -12.91 -5.89 -12.09
N LEU A 364 -12.51 -6.79 -12.99
CA LEU A 364 -11.19 -6.76 -13.57
C LEU A 364 -11.25 -7.28 -15.01
N THR A 365 -10.66 -6.53 -15.92
CA THR A 365 -10.42 -6.98 -17.29
C THR A 365 -8.94 -7.30 -17.43
N VAL A 366 -8.63 -8.54 -17.85
CA VAL A 366 -7.28 -8.92 -18.23
C VAL A 366 -7.17 -8.72 -19.73
N LEU A 367 -6.43 -7.71 -20.14
CA LEU A 367 -6.05 -7.50 -21.53
C LEU A 367 -4.77 -8.30 -21.81
N GLU A 368 -4.72 -8.94 -22.97
CA GLU A 368 -3.55 -9.67 -23.47
C GLU A 368 -3.09 -9.04 -24.76
N PHE A 369 -1.77 -9.05 -25.00
CA PHE A 369 -1.21 -8.66 -26.28
C PHE A 369 -1.66 -9.64 -27.38
N GLN A 370 -2.60 -9.20 -28.22
CA GLN A 370 -3.25 -9.93 -29.31
C GLN A 370 -3.18 -9.09 -30.60
N PRO A 371 -1.98 -8.95 -31.21
CA PRO A 371 -1.75 -8.03 -32.32
C PRO A 371 -2.43 -8.45 -33.64
N PHE A 372 -3.01 -9.64 -33.70
CA PHE A 372 -3.66 -10.20 -34.90
C PHE A 372 -5.18 -10.25 -34.82
N GLY A 373 -5.76 -9.56 -33.85
CA GLY A 373 -7.19 -9.48 -33.66
C GLY A 373 -7.60 -10.07 -32.31
N ALA A 374 -8.65 -9.47 -31.76
CA ALA A 374 -9.21 -9.89 -30.49
C ALA A 374 -9.85 -11.28 -30.61
N VAL A 375 -9.48 -12.17 -29.71
CA VAL A 375 -10.24 -13.40 -29.45
C VAL A 375 -11.45 -13.02 -28.57
N GLU A 376 -12.55 -13.77 -28.69
CA GLU A 376 -13.70 -13.57 -27.82
C GLU A 376 -13.27 -13.69 -26.33
N PRO A 377 -13.53 -12.66 -25.50
CA PRO A 377 -13.11 -12.66 -24.11
C PRO A 377 -13.89 -13.68 -23.29
N ILE A 378 -13.19 -14.42 -22.44
CA ILE A 378 -13.80 -15.38 -21.54
C ILE A 378 -14.33 -14.63 -20.31
N ASP A 379 -15.64 -14.67 -20.10
CA ASP A 379 -16.27 -14.20 -18.88
C ASP A 379 -16.08 -15.23 -17.76
N LEU A 380 -15.52 -14.79 -16.64
CA LEU A 380 -15.33 -15.60 -15.45
C LEU A 380 -16.00 -14.94 -14.26
N THR A 381 -16.72 -15.71 -13.46
CA THR A 381 -17.36 -15.22 -12.24
C THR A 381 -16.55 -15.62 -11.02
N GLU A 382 -16.21 -14.64 -10.19
CA GLU A 382 -15.51 -14.85 -8.93
C GLU A 382 -16.40 -15.63 -7.94
N PRO A 383 -15.97 -16.83 -7.48
CA PRO A 383 -16.77 -17.65 -6.57
C PRO A 383 -16.95 -16.97 -5.21
N VAL A 384 -17.98 -17.40 -4.47
CA VAL A 384 -18.27 -16.89 -3.11
C VAL A 384 -17.18 -17.26 -2.11
N SER A 385 -16.56 -18.42 -2.32
CA SER A 385 -15.46 -18.93 -1.52
C SER A 385 -14.38 -19.49 -2.43
N PHE A 386 -13.13 -19.24 -2.07
CA PHE A 386 -11.97 -19.88 -2.66
C PHE A 386 -11.47 -20.96 -1.71
N GLU A 387 -10.90 -22.04 -2.24
CA GLU A 387 -10.04 -22.91 -1.44
C GLU A 387 -8.66 -22.24 -1.27
N PRO A 388 -8.19 -21.90 -0.06
CA PRO A 388 -6.80 -21.53 0.18
C PRO A 388 -6.05 -22.71 0.85
N PRO A 389 -4.73 -22.87 0.61
CA PRO A 389 -3.80 -21.76 0.82
C PRO A 389 -2.84 -21.53 -0.35
N VAL A 390 -2.59 -20.25 -0.66
CA VAL A 390 -1.33 -19.89 -1.29
C VAL A 390 -0.22 -20.29 -0.31
N THR A 391 0.69 -21.14 -0.77
CA THR A 391 1.81 -21.68 0.01
C THR A 391 3.08 -20.88 -0.29
N SER A 392 4.09 -21.01 0.57
CA SER A 392 5.42 -20.46 0.24
C SER A 392 6.00 -21.04 -1.05
N ALA A 393 5.57 -22.25 -1.47
CA ALA A 393 5.96 -22.85 -2.74
C ALA A 393 5.34 -22.13 -3.94
N ASP A 394 4.16 -21.51 -3.81
CA ASP A 394 3.59 -20.66 -4.87
C ASP A 394 4.38 -19.36 -5.05
N PHE A 395 5.10 -18.93 -4.01
CA PHE A 395 6.06 -17.83 -4.06
C PHE A 395 7.50 -18.31 -4.24
N ALA A 396 7.72 -19.60 -4.51
CA ALA A 396 9.05 -20.09 -4.82
C ALA A 396 9.57 -19.21 -5.95
N PRO A 397 10.69 -18.52 -5.75
CA PRO A 397 11.15 -17.56 -6.72
C PRO A 397 11.37 -18.29 -8.04
N VAL A 398 10.55 -17.99 -9.05
CA VAL A 398 11.05 -17.93 -10.41
C VAL A 398 12.06 -16.79 -10.35
N MET A 399 13.30 -17.12 -9.97
CA MET A 399 14.27 -16.16 -9.46
C MET A 399 14.27 -14.89 -10.30
N THR A 400 14.00 -13.76 -9.65
CA THR A 400 14.38 -12.40 -10.03
C THR A 400 15.91 -12.23 -10.18
N ALA A 401 16.65 -13.33 -10.31
CA ALA A 401 18.07 -13.43 -10.50
C ALA A 401 18.46 -14.53 -11.50
N GLN A 402 17.52 -15.03 -12.32
CA GLN A 402 17.96 -15.48 -13.63
C GLN A 402 18.39 -14.22 -14.38
N PRO A 403 19.68 -14.06 -14.75
CA PRO A 403 20.08 -12.98 -15.62
C PRO A 403 19.15 -12.99 -16.84
N ALA A 404 18.80 -11.80 -17.35
CA ALA A 404 18.05 -11.69 -18.58
C ALA A 404 18.65 -12.69 -19.59
N PRO A 405 17.83 -13.52 -20.25
CA PRO A 405 18.35 -14.46 -21.21
C PRO A 405 19.25 -13.70 -22.20
N PRO A 406 20.39 -14.28 -22.60
CA PRO A 406 21.25 -13.63 -23.57
C PRO A 406 20.40 -13.29 -24.81
N PRO A 407 20.62 -12.12 -25.42
CA PRO A 407 19.84 -11.71 -26.58
C PRO A 407 19.94 -12.76 -27.68
N GLY A 408 18.83 -13.08 -28.33
CA GLY A 408 18.78 -14.02 -29.45
C GLY A 408 19.64 -13.57 -30.62
N GLY A 409 19.65 -12.28 -30.93
CA GLY A 409 20.54 -11.62 -31.89
C GLY A 409 21.71 -10.92 -31.19
N GLY A 410 22.59 -11.68 -30.54
CA GLY A 410 23.76 -11.13 -29.82
C GLY A 410 24.76 -10.43 -30.76
N LEU A 411 25.18 -9.22 -30.37
CA LEU A 411 26.23 -8.46 -31.05
C LEU A 411 27.55 -8.69 -30.30
N GLN A 412 28.46 -9.47 -30.89
CA GLN A 412 29.80 -9.68 -30.33
C GLN A 412 30.90 -9.15 -31.26
N PRO A 413 31.71 -8.18 -30.79
CA PRO A 413 31.57 -7.46 -29.53
C PRO A 413 30.38 -6.47 -29.57
N ALA A 414 29.98 -5.98 -28.40
CA ALA A 414 28.92 -4.98 -28.31
C ALA A 414 29.30 -3.70 -29.06
N LEU A 415 28.33 -3.07 -29.74
CA LEU A 415 28.56 -1.88 -30.56
C LEU A 415 28.18 -0.62 -29.78
N GLY A 416 29.13 0.31 -29.67
CA GLY A 416 28.98 1.52 -28.89
C GLY A 416 28.32 2.65 -29.67
N PHE A 417 27.39 3.35 -29.02
CA PHE A 417 26.82 4.62 -29.45
C PHE A 417 27.37 5.76 -28.58
N GLY A 418 27.63 6.90 -29.21
CA GLY A 418 28.14 8.08 -28.55
C GLY A 418 28.13 9.31 -29.45
N ARG A 419 28.64 10.41 -28.93
CA ARG A 419 28.75 11.66 -29.69
C ARG A 419 29.67 11.47 -30.90
N GLY A 420 29.20 11.89 -32.07
CA GLY A 420 29.99 11.97 -33.30
C GLY A 420 31.17 12.93 -33.18
N VAL A 421 32.30 12.56 -33.78
CA VAL A 421 33.54 13.37 -33.72
C VAL A 421 33.42 14.65 -34.60
N GLY A 422 32.42 14.73 -35.47
CA GLY A 422 32.31 15.73 -36.54
C GLY A 422 31.28 16.86 -36.41
N ILE A 423 30.72 17.16 -35.23
CA ILE A 423 29.83 18.34 -35.07
C ILE A 423 30.67 19.62 -35.28
N LYS A 424 30.59 20.22 -36.48
CA LYS A 424 31.35 21.42 -36.88
C LYS A 424 30.86 22.68 -36.14
N ASN A 425 31.79 23.58 -35.84
CA ASN A 425 31.64 24.87 -35.12
C ASN A 425 30.66 25.90 -35.73
N ASN A 426 29.83 25.54 -36.72
CA ASN A 426 28.93 26.45 -37.42
C ASN A 426 27.45 26.19 -37.09
N ALA A 427 27.15 25.29 -36.15
CA ALA A 427 25.81 25.09 -35.64
C ALA A 427 25.40 26.26 -34.71
N PRO A 428 24.10 26.60 -34.60
CA PRO A 428 23.62 27.62 -33.65
C PRO A 428 24.19 27.42 -32.24
N SER A 429 24.40 28.48 -31.46
CA SER A 429 25.03 28.39 -30.12
C SER A 429 24.30 27.44 -29.17
N GLU A 430 22.97 27.41 -29.22
CA GLU A 430 22.14 26.45 -28.47
C GLU A 430 22.44 24.98 -28.84
N TYR A 431 22.73 24.72 -30.11
CA TYR A 431 23.14 23.42 -30.61
C TYR A 431 24.53 23.04 -30.11
N LEU A 432 25.49 23.97 -30.12
CA LEU A 432 26.86 23.71 -29.64
C LEU A 432 26.90 23.46 -28.13
N GLU A 433 26.07 24.16 -27.35
CA GLU A 433 25.92 23.94 -25.92
C GLU A 433 25.33 22.55 -25.63
N ARG A 434 24.21 22.19 -26.26
CA ARG A 434 23.60 20.85 -26.12
C ARG A 434 24.46 19.73 -26.71
N ALA A 435 25.18 19.98 -27.81
CA ALA A 435 26.15 19.04 -28.35
C ALA A 435 27.35 18.84 -27.42
N GLY A 436 27.77 19.89 -26.71
CA GLY A 436 28.73 19.79 -25.60
C GLY A 436 28.19 18.94 -24.45
N GLN A 437 26.87 18.97 -24.24
CA GLN A 437 26.17 18.13 -23.28
C GLN A 437 25.93 16.71 -23.79
N LEU A 438 26.07 16.36 -25.07
CA LEU A 438 26.05 14.96 -25.55
C LEU A 438 27.32 14.25 -25.04
N SER A 439 27.25 13.67 -23.84
CA SER A 439 28.34 12.92 -23.23
C SER A 439 27.83 11.58 -22.68
N GLY A 440 28.74 10.62 -22.58
CA GLY A 440 28.42 9.24 -22.24
C GLY A 440 28.46 8.30 -23.45
N ARG A 441 28.66 7.01 -23.16
CA ARG A 441 28.63 5.94 -24.15
C ARG A 441 27.66 4.87 -23.71
N VAL A 442 26.93 4.30 -24.66
CA VAL A 442 26.00 3.19 -24.43
C VAL A 442 26.26 2.13 -25.49
N ALA A 443 26.31 0.87 -25.10
CA ALA A 443 26.51 -0.24 -26.01
C ALA A 443 25.19 -0.98 -26.25
N LEU A 444 24.92 -1.35 -27.50
CA LEU A 444 23.90 -2.36 -27.80
C LEU A 444 24.56 -3.74 -27.74
N LEU A 445 24.11 -4.56 -26.79
CA LEU A 445 24.60 -5.93 -26.58
C LEU A 445 23.94 -6.92 -27.55
N GLY A 446 22.71 -6.62 -27.97
CA GLY A 446 21.92 -7.47 -28.87
C GLY A 446 20.44 -7.12 -28.83
N TYR A 447 19.64 -7.96 -29.45
CA TYR A 447 18.19 -7.78 -29.55
C TYR A 447 17.44 -9.10 -29.63
N ASP A 448 16.14 -9.05 -29.34
CA ASP A 448 15.15 -10.10 -29.60
C ASP A 448 14.04 -9.51 -30.45
N ALA A 449 13.70 -10.15 -31.58
CA ALA A 449 12.56 -9.77 -32.41
C ALA A 449 11.59 -10.95 -32.51
N ALA A 450 10.33 -10.72 -32.17
CA ALA A 450 9.33 -11.77 -32.22
C ALA A 450 8.78 -11.91 -33.67
N GLU A 451 9.57 -12.53 -34.55
CA GLU A 451 9.27 -12.67 -35.99
C GLU A 451 7.95 -13.38 -36.30
N GLY A 452 7.42 -14.18 -35.36
CA GLY A 452 6.09 -14.77 -35.48
C GLY A 452 4.98 -13.72 -35.66
N TYR A 453 5.24 -12.46 -35.31
CA TYR A 453 4.31 -11.35 -35.49
C TYR A 453 4.50 -10.56 -36.81
N ALA A 454 5.48 -10.94 -37.63
CA ALA A 454 5.86 -10.21 -38.85
C ALA A 454 4.96 -10.57 -40.05
N GLN A 455 3.80 -9.94 -40.12
CA GLN A 455 2.89 -9.99 -41.26
C GLN A 455 2.22 -8.62 -41.44
N PRO A 456 1.61 -8.32 -42.60
CA PRO A 456 0.93 -7.05 -42.83
C PRO A 456 -0.10 -6.75 -41.74
N GLY A 457 -0.08 -5.54 -41.19
CA GLY A 457 -0.95 -5.12 -40.08
C GLY A 457 -0.56 -5.65 -38.69
N GLY A 458 0.50 -6.45 -38.60
CA GLY A 458 1.01 -6.99 -37.33
C GLY A 458 1.69 -5.95 -36.45
N ILE A 459 1.97 -6.33 -35.20
CA ILE A 459 2.79 -5.54 -34.28
C ILE A 459 3.90 -6.45 -33.78
N VAL A 460 5.15 -6.09 -34.06
CA VAL A 460 6.33 -6.89 -33.73
C VAL A 460 6.99 -6.35 -32.46
N PRO A 461 6.95 -7.08 -31.34
CA PRO A 461 7.80 -6.78 -30.20
C PRO A 461 9.28 -6.94 -30.55
N VAL A 462 10.04 -5.86 -30.32
CA VAL A 462 11.51 -5.83 -30.44
C VAL A 462 12.08 -5.41 -29.09
N THR A 463 12.87 -6.28 -28.45
CA THR A 463 13.55 -5.98 -27.19
C THR A 463 15.02 -5.71 -27.47
N LEU A 464 15.51 -4.54 -27.06
CA LEU A 464 16.90 -4.12 -27.20
C LEU A 464 17.61 -4.25 -25.85
N HIS A 465 18.82 -4.79 -25.88
CA HIS A 465 19.64 -4.99 -24.67
C HIS A 465 20.75 -3.94 -24.64
N TRP A 466 20.53 -2.87 -23.87
CA TRP A 466 21.46 -1.76 -23.75
C TRP A 466 22.36 -1.91 -22.53
N GLN A 467 23.61 -1.46 -22.63
CA GLN A 467 24.50 -1.29 -21.49
C GLN A 467 25.08 0.12 -21.46
N ALA A 468 24.85 0.86 -20.40
CA ALA A 468 25.53 2.14 -20.20
C ALA A 468 27.01 1.89 -19.92
N GLN A 469 27.91 2.33 -20.79
CA GLN A 469 29.36 2.26 -20.55
C GLN A 469 29.82 3.41 -19.64
N SER A 470 29.10 4.52 -19.68
CA SER A 470 29.24 5.66 -18.76
C SER A 470 27.91 6.37 -18.62
N ARG A 471 27.79 7.23 -17.60
CA ARG A 471 26.56 7.98 -17.36
C ARG A 471 26.24 8.86 -18.57
N LEU A 472 25.04 8.69 -19.12
CA LEU A 472 24.50 9.55 -20.15
C LEU A 472 24.01 10.86 -19.51
N SER A 473 24.21 11.96 -20.19
CA SER A 473 23.93 13.32 -19.69
C SER A 473 22.55 13.85 -20.05
N LEU A 474 21.98 13.39 -21.16
CA LEU A 474 20.71 13.84 -21.71
C LEU A 474 19.70 12.70 -21.86
N ARG A 475 18.43 13.06 -22.06
CA ARG A 475 17.36 12.12 -22.36
C ARG A 475 17.41 11.79 -23.85
N TYR A 476 17.58 10.51 -24.17
CA TYR A 476 17.57 10.02 -25.54
C TYR A 476 16.31 9.23 -25.81
N LYS A 477 15.76 9.36 -27.01
CA LYS A 477 14.82 8.40 -27.58
C LYS A 477 15.58 7.32 -28.35
N VAL A 478 15.03 6.12 -28.32
CA VAL A 478 15.50 4.98 -29.10
C VAL A 478 14.51 4.79 -30.25
N PHE A 479 15.05 4.62 -31.45
CA PHE A 479 14.25 4.31 -32.62
C PHE A 479 14.50 2.89 -33.11
N VAL A 480 13.44 2.23 -33.57
CA VAL A 480 13.47 0.97 -34.31
C VAL A 480 12.71 1.17 -35.60
N HIS A 481 13.39 1.03 -36.74
CA HIS A 481 12.81 1.20 -38.06
C HIS A 481 12.82 -0.10 -38.86
N LEU A 482 11.80 -0.29 -39.68
CA LEU A 482 11.70 -1.35 -40.68
C LEU A 482 12.02 -0.78 -42.07
N ILE A 483 13.18 -1.14 -42.61
CA ILE A 483 13.72 -0.55 -43.84
C ILE A 483 13.69 -1.58 -44.98
N ALA A 484 13.09 -1.23 -46.11
CA ALA A 484 13.13 -2.03 -47.34
C ALA A 484 14.50 -1.94 -48.05
N ALA A 485 14.71 -2.81 -49.04
CA ALA A 485 15.96 -2.86 -49.79
C ALA A 485 16.28 -1.56 -50.57
N ASP A 486 15.25 -0.81 -50.96
CA ASP A 486 15.36 0.51 -51.60
C ASP A 486 15.59 1.66 -50.61
N GLY A 487 15.64 1.37 -49.31
CA GLY A 487 15.82 2.35 -48.24
C GLY A 487 14.52 2.96 -47.71
N GLN A 488 13.35 2.59 -48.25
CA GLN A 488 12.06 3.07 -47.76
C GLN A 488 11.82 2.60 -46.32
N ASN A 489 11.38 3.52 -45.45
CA ASN A 489 10.92 3.19 -44.11
C ASN A 489 9.45 2.78 -44.16
N TRP A 490 9.17 1.52 -43.82
CA TRP A 490 7.82 0.95 -43.79
C TRP A 490 7.20 0.95 -42.40
N GLY A 491 7.97 1.11 -41.33
CA GLY A 491 7.43 1.11 -39.98
C GLY A 491 8.46 1.62 -38.98
N GLN A 492 8.00 2.29 -37.93
CA GLN A 492 8.89 2.82 -36.90
C GLN A 492 8.26 2.78 -35.51
N ALA A 493 9.12 2.69 -34.51
CA ALA A 493 8.81 2.94 -33.10
C ALA A 493 9.88 3.88 -32.52
N ASP A 494 9.47 4.97 -31.85
CA ASP A 494 10.34 6.06 -31.40
C ASP A 494 10.01 6.48 -29.96
N ASP A 495 10.54 5.74 -28.99
CA ASP A 495 10.18 5.89 -27.59
C ASP A 495 11.39 6.24 -26.71
N PHE A 496 11.14 6.88 -25.58
CA PHE A 496 12.15 6.94 -24.52
C PHE A 496 12.36 5.52 -23.97
N PRO A 497 13.60 5.15 -23.59
CA PRO A 497 13.88 3.81 -23.12
C PRO A 497 12.95 3.38 -21.99
N VAL A 498 12.56 2.11 -22.03
CA VAL A 498 11.63 1.47 -21.09
C VAL A 498 10.31 2.25 -21.03
N CYS A 499 9.79 2.65 -22.19
CA CYS A 499 8.55 3.42 -22.34
C CYS A 499 8.55 4.71 -21.48
N GLY A 500 9.73 5.33 -21.30
CA GLY A 500 9.90 6.54 -20.51
C GLY A 500 10.03 6.35 -19.01
N THR A 501 9.98 5.13 -18.46
CA THR A 501 10.13 4.90 -17.02
C THR A 501 11.58 4.79 -16.56
N SER A 502 12.52 4.60 -17.49
CA SER A 502 13.96 4.57 -17.20
C SER A 502 14.71 5.38 -18.25
N HIS A 503 14.78 6.69 -18.04
CA HIS A 503 15.48 7.58 -18.95
C HIS A 503 16.98 7.22 -19.03
N ALA A 504 17.55 7.31 -20.23
CA ALA A 504 18.94 6.91 -20.45
C ALA A 504 19.94 7.64 -19.51
N ASN A 505 19.67 8.89 -19.14
CA ASN A 505 20.50 9.67 -18.21
C ASN A 505 20.42 9.24 -16.73
N THR A 506 19.51 8.34 -16.38
CA THR A 506 19.44 7.73 -15.05
C THR A 506 20.16 6.39 -14.99
N TRP A 507 20.70 5.88 -16.12
CA TRP A 507 21.43 4.62 -16.13
C TRP A 507 22.81 4.76 -15.48
N GLU A 508 23.15 3.81 -14.62
CA GLU A 508 24.47 3.69 -14.01
C GLU A 508 25.46 2.99 -14.93
N ALA A 509 26.76 3.31 -14.79
CA ALA A 509 27.79 2.65 -15.59
C ALA A 509 27.79 1.13 -15.30
N GLY A 510 27.76 0.33 -16.36
CA GLY A 510 27.66 -1.13 -16.33
C GLY A 510 26.22 -1.66 -16.29
N GLN A 511 25.22 -0.82 -16.01
CA GLN A 511 23.81 -1.23 -15.95
C GLN A 511 23.33 -1.75 -17.31
N ILE A 512 22.71 -2.93 -17.30
CA ILE A 512 22.01 -3.51 -18.44
C ILE A 512 20.54 -3.14 -18.35
N THR A 513 19.98 -2.60 -19.43
CA THR A 513 18.57 -2.20 -19.54
C THR A 513 17.91 -2.93 -20.69
N LEU A 514 16.80 -3.62 -20.40
CA LEU A 514 15.92 -4.23 -21.40
C LEU A 514 14.91 -3.18 -21.87
N ASP A 515 14.98 -2.82 -23.14
CA ASP A 515 14.18 -1.76 -23.74
C ASP A 515 13.27 -2.33 -24.83
N ARG A 516 11.98 -2.47 -24.53
CA ARG A 516 11.00 -3.11 -25.41
C ARG A 516 10.27 -2.07 -26.25
N HIS A 517 10.23 -2.29 -27.56
CA HIS A 517 9.55 -1.46 -28.57
C HIS A 517 8.49 -2.29 -29.29
N LEU A 518 7.32 -1.71 -29.57
CA LEU A 518 6.27 -2.33 -30.37
C LEU A 518 6.24 -1.71 -31.77
N LEU A 519 6.84 -2.41 -32.74
CA LEU A 519 6.94 -1.98 -34.13
C LEU A 519 5.65 -2.33 -34.88
N LYS A 520 4.81 -1.34 -35.15
CA LYS A 520 3.57 -1.52 -35.94
C LYS A 520 3.90 -1.63 -37.42
N LEU A 521 3.37 -2.66 -38.07
CA LEU A 521 3.55 -2.93 -39.49
C LEU A 521 2.31 -2.44 -40.27
N PRO A 522 2.48 -1.72 -41.38
CA PRO A 522 1.34 -1.30 -42.21
C PRO A 522 0.54 -2.50 -42.74
N PRO A 523 -0.78 -2.37 -42.91
CA PRO A 523 -1.62 -3.44 -43.47
C PRO A 523 -1.35 -3.71 -44.96
N ASP A 524 -0.74 -2.76 -45.66
CA ASP A 524 -0.34 -2.84 -47.07
C ASP A 524 1.13 -3.21 -47.25
N LEU A 525 1.85 -3.56 -46.17
CA LEU A 525 3.25 -3.95 -46.20
C LEU A 525 3.46 -5.16 -47.13
N PRO A 526 4.26 -5.06 -48.20
CA PRO A 526 4.51 -6.20 -49.07
C PRO A 526 5.24 -7.34 -48.33
N SER A 527 4.91 -8.59 -48.63
CA SER A 527 5.70 -9.73 -48.16
C SER A 527 7.13 -9.62 -48.66
N GLY A 528 8.11 -9.91 -47.81
CA GLY A 528 9.51 -9.74 -48.18
C GLY A 528 10.43 -9.66 -46.98
N SER A 529 11.68 -9.36 -47.29
CA SER A 529 12.76 -9.27 -46.31
C SER A 529 13.09 -7.81 -46.05
N TYR A 530 13.02 -7.39 -44.79
CA TYR A 530 13.21 -6.01 -44.37
C TYR A 530 14.33 -5.93 -43.33
N THR A 531 15.08 -4.85 -43.32
CA THR A 531 16.14 -4.61 -42.34
C THR A 531 15.59 -3.91 -41.11
N LEU A 532 15.86 -4.45 -39.91
CA LEU A 532 15.65 -3.76 -38.65
C LEU A 532 16.82 -2.83 -38.39
N ARG A 533 16.53 -1.53 -38.25
CA ARG A 533 17.51 -0.48 -38.03
C ARG A 533 17.24 0.22 -36.70
N VAL A 534 18.28 0.34 -35.87
CA VAL A 534 18.19 0.85 -34.49
C VAL A 534 19.13 2.03 -34.28
N GLY A 535 18.75 2.98 -33.44
CA GLY A 535 19.66 4.01 -32.97
C GLY A 535 19.06 4.85 -31.84
N MET A 536 19.81 5.86 -31.41
CA MET A 536 19.40 6.80 -30.37
C MET A 536 19.47 8.24 -30.88
N TYR A 537 18.58 9.10 -30.40
CA TYR A 537 18.61 10.52 -30.69
C TYR A 537 18.12 11.39 -29.54
N GLU A 538 18.64 12.61 -29.44
CA GLU A 538 18.11 13.65 -28.56
C GLU A 538 16.94 14.34 -29.27
N PRO A 539 15.74 14.37 -28.66
CA PRO A 539 14.52 14.70 -29.39
C PRO A 539 14.32 16.19 -29.66
N GLU A 540 14.85 17.09 -28.83
CA GLU A 540 14.65 18.53 -28.96
C GLU A 540 15.38 19.11 -30.18
N LEU A 541 16.59 18.63 -30.47
CA LEU A 541 17.41 19.02 -31.63
C LEU A 541 17.41 17.97 -32.74
N ASN A 542 16.73 16.84 -32.53
CA ASN A 542 16.72 15.67 -33.42
C ASN A 542 18.13 15.14 -33.73
N LEU A 543 19.00 15.09 -32.71
CA LEU A 543 20.40 14.73 -32.86
C LEU A 543 20.67 13.28 -32.58
N ARG A 544 21.02 12.55 -33.64
CA ARG A 544 21.35 11.13 -33.56
C ARG A 544 22.74 10.90 -32.99
N LEU A 545 22.86 9.90 -32.13
CA LEU A 545 24.15 9.38 -31.72
C LEU A 545 24.78 8.59 -32.87
N ASN A 546 26.10 8.69 -32.97
CA ASN A 546 26.86 7.88 -33.90
C ASN A 546 27.19 6.55 -33.25
N TYR A 547 27.19 5.48 -34.06
CA TYR A 547 27.67 4.17 -33.62
C TYR A 547 29.08 3.91 -34.15
N PHE A 548 29.83 3.18 -33.36
CA PHE A 548 31.25 2.92 -33.57
C PHE A 548 31.48 1.42 -33.72
N ASP A 549 32.42 1.06 -34.59
CA ASP A 549 32.93 -0.30 -34.66
C ASP A 549 33.86 -0.62 -33.47
N VAL A 550 34.37 -1.85 -33.47
CA VAL A 550 35.25 -2.40 -32.42
C VAL A 550 36.59 -1.68 -32.32
N ALA A 551 37.02 -1.03 -33.41
CA ALA A 551 38.24 -0.24 -33.49
C ALA A 551 38.00 1.23 -33.12
N GLY A 552 36.75 1.61 -32.82
CA GLY A 552 36.36 2.96 -32.45
C GLY A 552 36.15 3.89 -33.65
N ASN A 553 36.05 3.37 -34.87
CA ASN A 553 35.72 4.17 -36.04
C ASN A 553 34.22 4.43 -36.10
N GLU A 554 33.85 5.65 -36.45
CA GLU A 554 32.46 6.04 -36.69
C GLU A 554 31.91 5.37 -37.95
N GLN A 555 30.78 4.67 -37.84
CA GLN A 555 30.18 3.90 -38.93
C GLN A 555 28.84 4.49 -39.42
N GLY A 556 28.32 5.51 -38.72
CA GLY A 556 27.07 6.20 -39.05
C GLY A 556 26.23 6.48 -37.80
N ASN A 557 24.96 6.81 -37.99
CA ASN A 557 24.04 7.21 -36.93
C ASN A 557 22.86 6.25 -36.69
N SER A 558 22.98 5.03 -37.23
CA SER A 558 22.02 3.95 -37.07
C SER A 558 22.66 2.61 -37.39
N LEU A 559 22.35 1.59 -36.60
CA LEU A 559 22.85 0.23 -36.76
C LEU A 559 21.77 -0.67 -37.37
N ASN A 560 22.12 -1.43 -38.41
CA ASN A 560 21.27 -2.51 -38.90
C ASN A 560 21.51 -3.74 -37.99
N VAL A 561 20.50 -4.16 -37.24
CA VAL A 561 20.64 -5.22 -36.22
C VAL A 561 20.21 -6.59 -36.73
N GLY A 562 19.31 -6.64 -37.71
CA GLY A 562 18.77 -7.89 -38.22
C GLY A 562 17.88 -7.73 -39.42
N THR A 563 17.32 -8.85 -39.85
CA THR A 563 16.38 -8.94 -40.96
C THR A 563 15.07 -9.53 -40.46
N LEU A 564 13.96 -8.87 -40.75
CA LEU A 564 12.61 -9.33 -40.46
C LEU A 564 11.96 -9.84 -41.75
N ASN A 565 11.55 -11.10 -41.76
CA ASN A 565 10.85 -11.70 -42.89
C ASN A 565 9.34 -11.57 -42.70
N VAL A 566 8.72 -10.70 -43.49
CA VAL A 566 7.27 -10.46 -43.45
C VAL A 566 6.58 -11.50 -44.32
N LYS A 567 5.74 -12.32 -43.69
CA LYS A 567 4.92 -13.33 -44.38
C LYS A 567 3.61 -12.70 -44.85
N GLY A 568 3.17 -13.05 -46.05
CA GLY A 568 1.87 -12.63 -46.60
C GLY A 568 0.73 -13.53 -46.20
#